data_AF-A0A7J7HP82-F1
#
_entry.id   AF-A0A7J7HP82-F1
#
_cell.length_a   1.000
_cell.length_b   1.000
_cell.length_c   1.000
_cell.angle_alpha   90.00
_cell.angle_beta   90.00
_cell.angle_gamma   90.00
#
_symmetry.space_group_name_H-M   'P 1'
#
loop_
_entity.id
_entity.type
_entity.pdbx_description
1 polymer ?
#
loop_
_entity_poly.entity_id
_entity_poly.type
_entity_poly.pdbx_seq_one_letter_code
_entity_poly.pdbx_strand_id
1 'polypeptide(L)'
;MTTNNEPSSVESAIEILSRSVREKIKAIHQTNYSEDSSLSHPLSFPCIYNVSKELRKLNKRAYNPWVVSIGPIHNNNDDDKEEQHLKEMEHIKVAYTEELLCRIAGKSASPEVKGYWMDKALMECSAAMLHLAASAFNCYADNLKAIIEKKIPQHRLAEMLLIDGCFILELLYRPSLKNC
;
A
#
# COMPACT_ATOMS: atom_id res chain seq x y z
N MET A 1 4.18 -25.99 29.87
CA MET A 1 3.55 -26.04 28.53
C MET A 1 3.74 -24.67 27.89
N THR A 2 4.87 -24.47 27.23
CA THR A 2 5.14 -23.27 26.43
C THR A 2 4.68 -23.57 25.01
N THR A 3 3.60 -22.93 24.57
CA THR A 3 3.16 -22.98 23.18
C THR A 3 4.13 -22.16 22.36
N ASN A 4 5.08 -22.82 21.70
CA ASN A 4 5.84 -22.24 20.62
C ASN A 4 4.88 -22.10 19.43
N ASN A 5 4.34 -20.90 19.25
CA ASN A 5 3.69 -20.52 18.00
C ASN A 5 4.82 -20.21 17.00
N GLU A 6 5.25 -21.23 16.26
CA GLU A 6 5.96 -21.00 15.00
C GLU A 6 5.04 -20.16 14.10
N PRO A 7 5.53 -19.05 13.49
CA PRO A 7 4.74 -18.30 12.54
C PRO A 7 4.33 -19.22 11.39
N SER A 8 3.06 -19.20 11.00
CA SER A 8 2.59 -20.01 9.88
C SER A 8 3.37 -19.67 8.61
N SER A 9 3.63 -20.66 7.74
CA SER A 9 4.36 -20.47 6.47
C SER A 9 3.80 -19.32 5.60
N VAL A 10 2.54 -18.94 5.78
CA VAL A 10 1.85 -17.85 5.07
C VAL A 10 2.26 -16.47 5.62
N GLU A 11 2.43 -16.36 6.93
CA GLU A 11 2.89 -15.13 7.59
C GLU A 11 4.32 -14.78 7.13
N SER A 12 5.15 -15.81 6.93
CA SER A 12 6.49 -15.66 6.34
C SER A 12 6.45 -15.13 4.89
N ALA A 13 5.51 -15.58 4.05
CA ALA A 13 5.39 -15.14 2.66
C ALA A 13 4.93 -13.67 2.54
N ILE A 14 3.98 -13.26 3.38
CA ILE A 14 3.49 -11.87 3.47
C ILE A 14 4.63 -10.91 3.84
N GLU A 15 5.46 -11.29 4.81
CA GLU A 15 6.63 -10.49 5.17
C GLU A 15 7.67 -10.43 4.04
N ILE A 16 7.86 -11.52 3.29
CA ILE A 16 8.76 -11.57 2.13
C ILE A 16 8.31 -10.58 1.06
N LEU A 17 7.02 -10.57 0.70
CA LEU A 17 6.50 -9.66 -0.33
C LEU A 17 6.62 -8.19 0.12
N SER A 18 6.20 -7.89 1.36
CA SER A 18 6.32 -6.55 1.93
C SER A 18 7.76 -6.05 1.91
N ARG A 19 8.71 -6.91 2.28
CA ARG A 19 10.15 -6.60 2.24
C ARG A 19 10.63 -6.40 0.80
N SER A 20 10.20 -7.24 -0.14
CA SER A 20 10.56 -7.13 -1.56
C SER A 20 10.10 -5.80 -2.15
N VAL A 21 8.85 -5.38 -1.88
CA VAL A 21 8.31 -4.08 -2.30
C VAL A 21 9.20 -2.96 -1.76
N ARG A 22 9.47 -2.98 -0.45
CA ARG A 22 10.28 -1.95 0.22
C ARG A 22 11.68 -1.82 -0.37
N GLU A 23 12.36 -2.94 -0.57
CA GLU A 23 13.74 -2.92 -1.07
C GLU A 23 13.80 -2.52 -2.56
N LYS A 24 12.83 -2.93 -3.39
CA LYS A 24 12.73 -2.45 -4.78
C LYS A 24 12.51 -0.93 -4.83
N ILE A 25 11.55 -0.40 -4.07
CA ILE A 25 11.30 1.05 -4.05
C ILE A 25 12.53 1.81 -3.55
N LYS A 26 13.20 1.35 -2.49
CA LYS A 26 14.43 1.99 -2.00
C LYS A 26 15.56 1.96 -3.02
N ALA A 27 15.77 0.83 -3.70
CA ALA A 27 16.79 0.70 -4.72
C ALA A 27 16.54 1.69 -5.88
N ILE A 28 15.29 1.81 -6.35
CA ILE A 28 14.91 2.77 -7.40
C ILE A 28 15.09 4.21 -6.92
N HIS A 29 14.77 4.50 -5.65
CA HIS A 29 14.92 5.85 -5.10
C HIS A 29 16.40 6.30 -5.02
N GLN A 30 17.33 5.38 -4.76
CA GLN A 30 18.76 5.67 -4.63
C GLN A 30 19.47 5.90 -5.98
N THR A 31 18.91 5.46 -7.10
CA THR A 31 19.56 5.55 -8.42
C THR A 31 19.39 6.90 -9.11
N ASN A 32 18.91 7.96 -8.42
CA ASN A 32 18.58 9.27 -9.01
C ASN A 32 17.72 9.11 -10.27
N TYR A 33 16.66 8.31 -10.18
CA TYR A 33 15.73 8.12 -11.30
C TYR A 33 15.16 9.47 -11.73
N SER A 34 15.44 9.86 -12.98
CA SER A 34 14.96 11.10 -13.59
C SER A 34 13.43 11.09 -13.62
N GLU A 35 12.78 12.15 -13.14
CA GLU A 35 11.32 12.32 -13.29
C GLU A 35 10.93 12.15 -14.76
N ASP A 36 10.31 11.03 -15.10
CA ASP A 36 9.62 10.90 -16.38
C ASP A 36 8.34 11.74 -16.29
N SER A 37 8.37 12.91 -16.93
CA SER A 37 7.27 13.88 -16.88
C SER A 37 5.97 13.36 -17.51
N SER A 38 6.03 12.24 -18.25
CA SER A 38 4.89 11.63 -18.93
C SER A 38 3.87 10.98 -17.98
N LEU A 39 4.26 10.69 -16.73
CA LEU A 39 3.39 10.11 -15.69
C LEU A 39 2.79 11.15 -14.73
N SER A 40 2.99 12.45 -14.98
CA SER A 40 2.39 13.51 -14.17
C SER A 40 0.85 13.48 -14.29
N HIS A 41 0.17 13.20 -13.18
CA HIS A 41 -1.29 13.16 -13.14
C HIS A 41 -1.87 14.59 -13.10
N PRO A 42 -2.98 14.86 -13.82
CA PRO A 42 -3.52 16.22 -14.02
C PRO A 42 -4.22 16.83 -12.79
N LEU A 43 -4.16 16.20 -11.62
CA LEU A 43 -4.78 16.72 -10.41
C LEU A 43 -3.85 17.77 -9.76
N SER A 44 -3.90 18.99 -10.30
CA SER A 44 -3.18 20.16 -9.78
C SER A 44 -3.81 20.76 -8.50
N PHE A 45 -4.89 20.17 -7.98
CA PHE A 45 -5.65 20.73 -6.87
C PHE A 45 -5.89 19.68 -5.78
N PRO A 46 -5.81 20.06 -4.49
CA PRO A 46 -6.13 19.16 -3.40
C PRO A 46 -7.54 18.58 -3.54
N CYS A 47 -7.67 17.27 -3.36
CA CYS A 47 -8.94 16.54 -3.42
C CYS A 47 -9.15 15.58 -2.23
N ILE A 48 -8.15 15.42 -1.38
CA ILE A 48 -8.17 14.60 -0.16
C ILE A 48 -8.06 15.52 1.04
N TYR A 49 -9.12 15.56 1.84
CA TYR A 49 -9.24 16.42 3.01
C TYR A 49 -9.33 15.59 4.28
N ASN A 50 -8.90 16.17 5.40
CA ASN A 50 -9.12 15.58 6.70
C ASN A 50 -10.38 16.16 7.36
N VAL A 51 -11.05 15.34 8.16
CA VAL A 51 -12.13 15.79 9.04
C VAL A 51 -11.55 16.76 10.07
N SER A 52 -12.27 17.87 10.32
CA SER A 52 -11.83 18.90 11.28
C SER A 52 -11.63 18.32 12.69
N LYS A 53 -10.74 18.95 13.47
CA LYS A 53 -10.42 18.48 14.82
C LYS A 53 -11.63 18.57 15.75
N GLU A 54 -12.49 19.56 15.52
CA GLU A 54 -13.72 19.80 16.27
C GLU A 54 -14.71 18.64 16.08
N LEU A 55 -14.92 18.21 14.84
CA LEU A 55 -15.78 17.06 14.54
C LEU A 55 -15.20 15.76 15.08
N ARG A 56 -13.89 15.55 14.93
CA ARG A 56 -13.20 14.37 15.50
C ARG A 56 -13.31 14.31 17.04
N LYS A 57 -13.31 15.45 17.74
CA LYS A 57 -13.52 15.50 19.20
C LYS A 57 -14.93 15.08 19.62
N LEU A 58 -15.94 15.36 18.80
CA LEU A 58 -17.33 14.98 19.10
C LEU A 58 -17.53 13.46 19.04
N ASN A 59 -16.90 12.80 18.06
CA ASN A 59 -16.97 11.34 17.95
C ASN A 59 -15.73 10.78 17.22
N LYS A 60 -14.66 10.47 17.96
CA LYS A 60 -13.41 9.93 17.39
C LYS A 60 -13.67 8.65 16.56
N ARG A 61 -14.53 7.75 17.05
CA ARG A 61 -14.81 6.45 16.42
C ARG A 61 -15.53 6.56 15.08
N ALA A 62 -16.28 7.65 14.83
CA ALA A 62 -16.94 7.85 13.55
C ALA A 62 -15.98 8.23 12.41
N TYR A 63 -14.79 8.71 12.75
CA TYR A 63 -13.82 9.24 11.77
C TYR A 63 -12.48 8.49 11.76
N ASN A 64 -12.33 7.45 12.59
CA ASN A 64 -11.22 6.51 12.50
C ASN A 64 -11.69 5.26 11.74
N PRO A 65 -10.91 4.75 10.79
CA PRO A 65 -11.25 3.52 10.10
C PRO A 65 -11.36 2.37 11.10
N TRP A 66 -12.41 1.56 10.96
CA TRP A 66 -12.61 0.37 11.79
C TRP A 66 -11.97 -0.88 11.18
N VAL A 67 -11.93 -1.00 9.85
CA VAL A 67 -11.51 -2.24 9.19
C VAL A 67 -10.29 -1.98 8.33
N VAL A 68 -10.39 -1.07 7.37
CA VAL A 68 -9.34 -0.80 6.40
C VAL A 68 -8.95 0.67 6.46
N SER A 69 -7.66 0.95 6.63
CA SER A 69 -7.08 2.26 6.34
C SER A 69 -6.61 2.28 4.89
N ILE A 70 -6.73 3.41 4.18
CA ILE A 70 -6.13 3.61 2.86
C ILE A 70 -5.34 4.92 2.89
N GLY A 71 -4.11 4.85 2.41
CA GLY A 71 -3.18 5.96 2.38
C GLY A 71 -2.61 6.34 3.75
N PRO A 72 -1.88 7.46 3.82
CA PRO A 72 -1.05 7.85 4.95
C PRO A 72 -1.80 8.49 6.13
N ILE A 73 -3.09 8.82 5.97
CA ILE A 73 -3.81 9.67 6.94
C ILE A 73 -4.03 8.97 8.28
N HIS A 74 -4.35 7.67 8.24
CA HIS A 74 -4.63 6.88 9.43
C HIS A 74 -3.49 5.92 9.77
N ASN A 75 -2.27 6.26 9.33
CA ASN A 75 -1.07 5.52 9.66
C ASN A 75 -0.61 5.93 11.06
N ASN A 76 -1.16 5.29 12.10
CA ASN A 76 -0.80 5.57 13.47
C ASN A 76 0.43 4.76 13.92
N ASN A 77 1.20 5.38 14.82
CA ASN A 77 2.38 4.79 15.42
C ASN A 77 2.01 3.51 16.18
N ASP A 78 3.00 2.63 16.35
CA ASP A 78 2.82 1.26 16.83
C ASP A 78 2.19 1.10 18.22
N ASP A 79 2.05 2.18 18.98
CA ASP A 79 1.70 2.19 20.41
C ASP A 79 0.19 2.25 20.71
N ASP A 80 -0.66 2.56 19.71
CA ASP A 80 -2.11 2.67 19.90
C ASP A 80 -2.79 1.28 19.79
N LYS A 81 -2.90 0.58 20.94
CA LYS A 81 -3.60 -0.73 21.03
C LYS A 81 -5.03 -0.72 20.48
N GLU A 82 -5.68 0.44 20.44
CA GLU A 82 -7.04 0.63 19.92
C GLU A 82 -7.15 0.34 18.42
N GLU A 83 -6.01 0.34 17.69
CA GLU A 83 -5.93 0.22 16.23
C GLU A 83 -5.14 -1.00 15.76
N GLN A 84 -4.88 -1.98 16.65
CA GLN A 84 -4.19 -3.23 16.31
C GLN A 84 -4.84 -3.98 15.14
N HIS A 85 -6.17 -3.91 15.04
CA HIS A 85 -6.94 -4.50 13.94
C HIS A 85 -6.57 -3.90 12.56
N LEU A 86 -6.13 -2.64 12.49
CA LEU A 86 -5.66 -2.04 11.24
C LEU A 86 -4.32 -2.62 10.80
N LYS A 87 -3.45 -3.00 11.74
CA LYS A 87 -2.17 -3.68 11.43
C LYS A 87 -2.39 -5.07 10.84
N GLU A 88 -3.31 -5.83 11.42
CA GLU A 88 -3.72 -7.13 10.86
C GLU A 88 -4.26 -6.96 9.43
N MET A 89 -4.96 -5.85 9.19
CA MET A 89 -5.48 -5.53 7.87
C MET A 89 -4.38 -5.25 6.85
N GLU A 90 -3.24 -4.66 7.23
CA GLU A 90 -2.09 -4.50 6.33
C GLU A 90 -1.56 -5.85 5.82
N HIS A 91 -1.54 -6.89 6.66
CA HIS A 91 -1.13 -8.24 6.23
C HIS A 91 -2.08 -8.79 5.16
N ILE A 92 -3.39 -8.57 5.31
CA ILE A 92 -4.38 -9.00 4.34
C ILE A 92 -4.24 -8.24 3.01
N LYS A 93 -3.93 -6.94 3.04
CA LYS A 93 -3.67 -6.18 1.80
C LYS A 93 -2.48 -6.70 1.02
N VAL A 94 -1.43 -7.13 1.72
CA VAL A 94 -0.25 -7.75 1.10
C VAL A 94 -0.62 -9.09 0.48
N ALA A 95 -1.41 -9.91 1.15
CA ALA A 95 -1.92 -11.16 0.56
C ALA A 95 -2.74 -10.92 -0.72
N TYR A 96 -3.59 -9.88 -0.72
CA TYR A 96 -4.34 -9.48 -1.93
C TYR A 96 -3.40 -8.99 -3.04
N THR A 97 -2.31 -8.30 -2.69
CA THR A 97 -1.27 -7.91 -3.66
C THR A 97 -0.63 -9.13 -4.30
N GLU A 98 -0.27 -10.15 -3.51
CA GLU A 98 0.28 -11.40 -4.01
C GLU A 98 -0.69 -12.11 -4.97
N GLU A 99 -1.98 -12.18 -4.60
CA GLU A 99 -3.01 -12.78 -5.43
C GLU A 99 -3.20 -12.05 -6.77
N LEU A 100 -3.18 -10.72 -6.76
CA LEU A 100 -3.25 -9.91 -7.96
C LEU A 100 -2.05 -10.19 -8.88
N LEU A 101 -0.84 -10.17 -8.34
CA LEU A 101 0.39 -10.46 -9.10
C LEU A 101 0.37 -11.89 -9.65
N CYS A 102 -0.06 -12.87 -8.85
CA CYS A 102 -0.24 -14.25 -9.28
C CYS A 102 -1.22 -14.38 -10.44
N ARG A 103 -2.33 -13.62 -10.42
CA ARG A 103 -3.32 -13.63 -11.50
C ARG A 103 -2.75 -13.06 -12.79
N ILE A 104 -2.07 -11.90 -12.70
CA ILE A 104 -1.48 -11.21 -13.85
C ILE A 104 -0.37 -12.07 -14.48
N ALA A 105 0.39 -12.81 -13.67
CA ALA A 105 1.43 -13.74 -14.15
C ALA A 105 0.88 -14.97 -14.89
N GLY A 106 -0.43 -15.22 -14.86
CA GLY A 106 -1.10 -16.30 -15.59
C GLY A 106 -1.19 -17.62 -14.81
N LYS A 107 -2.32 -18.31 -14.96
CA LYS A 107 -2.64 -19.54 -14.20
C LYS A 107 -1.92 -20.81 -14.67
N SER A 108 -1.41 -20.83 -15.91
CA SER A 108 -0.83 -22.02 -16.56
C SER A 108 0.70 -22.00 -16.67
N ALA A 109 1.36 -21.01 -16.08
CA ALA A 109 2.81 -20.89 -16.10
C ALA A 109 3.47 -21.87 -15.11
N SER A 110 4.69 -22.33 -15.41
CA SER A 110 5.52 -23.04 -14.43
C SER A 110 5.86 -22.11 -13.24
N PRO A 111 6.22 -22.64 -12.06
CA PRO A 111 6.57 -21.84 -10.90
C PRO A 111 7.67 -20.80 -11.17
N GLU A 112 8.66 -21.15 -11.98
CA GLU A 112 9.80 -20.27 -12.32
C GLU A 112 9.36 -19.11 -13.22
N VAL A 113 8.57 -19.41 -14.24
CA VAL A 113 8.01 -18.40 -15.15
C VAL A 113 7.09 -17.47 -14.39
N LYS A 114 6.24 -18.01 -13.51
CA LYS A 114 5.34 -17.23 -12.67
C LYS A 114 6.12 -16.29 -11.73
N GLY A 115 7.16 -16.79 -11.07
CA GLY A 115 8.03 -15.99 -10.20
C GLY A 115 8.69 -14.83 -10.95
N TYR A 116 9.19 -15.06 -12.16
CA TYR A 116 9.76 -14.01 -13.01
C TYR A 116 8.75 -12.90 -13.34
N TRP A 117 7.55 -13.26 -13.79
CA TRP A 117 6.52 -12.27 -14.15
C TRP A 117 6.02 -11.49 -12.93
N MET A 118 5.88 -12.15 -11.78
CA MET A 118 5.52 -11.48 -10.52
C MET A 118 6.60 -10.47 -10.12
N ASP A 119 7.88 -10.85 -10.18
CA ASP A 119 8.98 -9.95 -9.84
C ASP A 119 9.08 -8.75 -10.79
N LYS A 120 8.91 -9.00 -12.10
CA LYS A 120 8.88 -7.96 -13.14
C LYS A 120 7.72 -6.98 -12.94
N ALA A 121 6.50 -7.49 -12.73
CA ALA A 121 5.33 -6.66 -12.47
C ALA A 121 5.52 -5.84 -11.19
N LEU A 122 6.04 -6.44 -10.12
CA LEU A 122 6.31 -5.73 -8.87
C LEU A 122 7.35 -4.63 -9.06
N MET A 123 8.39 -4.86 -9.86
CA MET A 123 9.42 -3.85 -10.18
C MET A 123 8.82 -2.67 -10.95
N GLU A 124 8.05 -2.94 -12.00
CA GLU A 124 7.41 -1.91 -12.83
C GLU A 124 6.40 -1.09 -12.02
N CYS A 125 5.56 -1.75 -11.21
CA CYS A 125 4.63 -1.07 -10.31
C CYS A 125 5.36 -0.25 -9.24
N SER A 126 6.47 -0.76 -8.68
CA SER A 126 7.27 -0.03 -7.69
C SER A 126 7.86 1.25 -8.27
N ALA A 127 8.39 1.18 -9.50
CA ALA A 127 8.91 2.35 -10.21
C ALA A 127 7.80 3.37 -10.48
N ALA A 128 6.70 2.93 -11.10
CA ALA A 128 5.56 3.79 -11.42
C ALA A 128 4.97 4.45 -10.16
N MET A 129 4.79 3.69 -9.08
CA MET A 129 4.23 4.24 -7.84
C MET A 129 5.19 5.20 -7.15
N LEU A 130 6.51 4.98 -7.21
CA LEU A 130 7.47 5.96 -6.68
C LEU A 130 7.35 7.31 -7.40
N HIS A 131 7.18 7.30 -8.73
CA HIS A 131 6.93 8.53 -9.51
C HIS A 131 5.61 9.19 -9.12
N LEU A 132 4.53 8.41 -9.08
CA LEU A 132 3.21 8.92 -8.75
C LEU A 132 3.11 9.44 -7.30
N ALA A 133 3.88 8.86 -6.36
CA ALA A 133 3.85 9.27 -4.96
C ALA A 133 4.28 10.73 -4.76
N ALA A 134 5.22 11.26 -5.56
CA ALA A 134 5.57 12.68 -5.52
C ALA A 134 4.36 13.57 -5.85
N SER A 135 3.60 13.20 -6.88
CA SER A 135 2.39 13.91 -7.29
C SER A 135 1.22 13.69 -6.32
N ALA A 136 1.15 12.50 -5.70
CA ALA A 136 0.09 12.15 -4.77
C ALA A 136 0.04 13.06 -3.54
N PHE A 137 1.18 13.60 -3.08
CA PHE A 137 1.21 14.60 -2.01
C PHE A 137 0.35 15.83 -2.33
N ASN A 138 0.29 16.25 -3.59
CA ASN A 138 -0.50 17.40 -4.03
C ASN A 138 -2.01 17.15 -4.01
N CYS A 139 -2.43 15.89 -3.90
CA CYS A 139 -3.84 15.54 -3.74
C CYS A 139 -4.33 15.79 -2.31
N TYR A 140 -3.44 15.91 -1.31
CA TYR A 140 -3.83 16.20 0.07
C TYR A 140 -3.93 17.70 0.30
N ALA A 141 -4.91 18.14 1.10
CA ALA A 141 -5.03 19.54 1.54
C ALA A 141 -3.72 20.04 2.16
N ASP A 142 -3.35 21.30 1.92
CA ASP A 142 -2.03 21.85 2.27
C ASP A 142 -1.63 21.64 3.74
N ASN A 143 -2.60 21.82 4.66
CA ASN A 143 -2.40 21.61 6.09
C ASN A 143 -2.09 20.15 6.45
N LEU A 144 -2.56 19.20 5.64
CA LEU A 144 -2.31 17.78 5.78
C LEU A 144 -1.04 17.36 5.03
N LYS A 145 -0.83 17.85 3.80
CA LYS A 145 0.36 17.61 2.98
C LYS A 145 1.64 17.85 3.78
N ALA A 146 1.77 19.02 4.42
CA ALA A 146 2.95 19.37 5.22
C ALA A 146 3.19 18.40 6.40
N ILE A 147 2.14 17.82 6.98
CA ILE A 147 2.24 16.84 8.06
C ILE A 147 2.72 15.49 7.51
N ILE A 148 2.15 15.06 6.38
CA ILE A 148 2.49 13.78 5.76
C ILE A 148 3.93 13.82 5.26
N GLU A 149 4.33 14.83 4.50
CA GLU A 149 5.70 14.97 3.96
C GLU A 149 6.77 14.96 5.05
N LYS A 150 6.47 15.56 6.22
CA LYS A 150 7.38 15.55 7.38
C LYS A 150 7.53 14.17 8.02
N LYS A 151 6.46 13.36 8.02
CA LYS A 151 6.42 12.07 8.73
C LYS A 151 6.77 10.88 7.85
N ILE A 152 6.42 10.96 6.58
CA ILE A 152 6.43 9.82 5.65
C ILE A 152 7.24 10.24 4.43
N PRO A 153 8.46 9.72 4.25
CA PRO A 153 9.24 9.99 3.06
C PRO A 153 8.55 9.36 1.83
N GLN A 154 8.78 9.95 0.64
CA GLN A 154 8.12 9.56 -0.61
C GLN A 154 8.15 8.06 -0.88
N HIS A 155 9.30 7.39 -0.66
CA HIS A 155 9.40 5.95 -0.88
C HIS A 155 8.49 5.11 0.04
N ARG A 156 8.25 5.57 1.28
CA ARG A 156 7.30 4.92 2.20
C ARG A 156 5.86 5.20 1.77
N LEU A 157 5.57 6.40 1.28
CA LEU A 157 4.27 6.70 0.69
C LEU A 157 4.01 5.80 -0.53
N ALA A 158 5.01 5.61 -1.40
CA ALA A 158 4.90 4.74 -2.55
C ALA A 158 4.65 3.28 -2.16
N GLU A 159 5.34 2.76 -1.14
CA GLU A 159 5.09 1.42 -0.58
C GLU A 159 3.62 1.27 -0.14
N MET A 160 3.11 2.23 0.64
CA MET A 160 1.73 2.22 1.11
C MET A 160 0.73 2.26 -0.04
N LEU A 161 0.89 3.21 -0.98
CA LEU A 161 -0.05 3.39 -2.09
C LEU A 161 -0.03 2.21 -3.07
N LEU A 162 1.11 1.53 -3.24
CA LEU A 162 1.20 0.32 -4.05
C LEU A 162 0.37 -0.80 -3.44
N ILE A 163 0.59 -1.11 -2.16
CA ILE A 163 -0.13 -2.18 -1.45
C ILE A 163 -1.63 -1.87 -1.37
N ASP A 164 -1.99 -0.64 -1.03
CA ASP A 164 -3.40 -0.19 -0.96
C ASP A 164 -4.08 -0.27 -2.33
N GLY A 165 -3.39 0.17 -3.39
CA GLY A 165 -3.90 0.12 -4.76
C GLY A 165 -4.12 -1.31 -5.23
N CYS A 166 -3.14 -2.19 -5.00
CA CYS A 166 -3.26 -3.61 -5.32
C CYS A 166 -4.38 -4.29 -4.53
N PHE A 167 -4.54 -3.97 -3.24
CA PHE A 167 -5.65 -4.45 -2.43
C PHE A 167 -7.01 -4.03 -3.00
N ILE A 168 -7.19 -2.76 -3.34
CA ILE A 168 -8.44 -2.25 -3.92
C ILE A 168 -8.74 -2.93 -5.25
N LEU A 169 -7.76 -3.01 -6.15
CA LEU A 169 -7.93 -3.66 -7.45
C LEU A 169 -8.32 -5.14 -7.28
N GLU A 170 -7.59 -5.87 -6.44
CA GLU A 170 -7.89 -7.28 -6.17
C GLU A 170 -9.29 -7.47 -5.57
N LEU A 171 -9.65 -6.65 -4.58
CA LEU A 171 -10.96 -6.68 -3.95
C LEU A 171 -12.09 -6.48 -4.96
N LEU A 172 -11.89 -5.61 -5.94
CA LEU A 172 -12.85 -5.36 -7.03
C LEU A 172 -12.85 -6.45 -8.10
N TYR A 173 -11.73 -7.13 -8.35
CA TYR A 173 -11.66 -8.22 -9.32
C TYR A 173 -12.19 -9.56 -8.81
N ARG A 174 -12.14 -9.82 -7.48
CA ARG A 174 -12.61 -11.08 -6.87
C ARG A 174 -14.09 -11.43 -7.15
N PRO A 175 -15.07 -10.52 -7.07
CA PRO A 175 -16.49 -10.83 -7.31
C PRO A 175 -16.80 -11.22 -8.76
N SER A 176 -16.04 -10.71 -9.73
CA SER A 176 -16.31 -10.86 -11.17
C SER A 176 -15.99 -12.25 -11.74
N LEU A 177 -15.54 -13.20 -10.91
CA LEU A 177 -15.06 -14.52 -11.34
C LEU A 177 -15.80 -15.71 -10.68
N LYS A 178 -16.83 -15.47 -9.85
CA LYS A 178 -17.69 -16.54 -9.30
C LYS A 178 -18.86 -16.93 -10.20
N ASN A 179 -18.98 -16.33 -11.39
CA ASN A 179 -20.08 -16.55 -12.34
C ASN A 179 -19.61 -17.06 -13.74
N CYS A 180 -18.47 -17.74 -13.82
CA CYS A 180 -18.06 -18.49 -15.03
C CYS A 180 -17.85 -19.96 -14.71
#